data_AF-A0A350AUU0-F1
#
_entry.id   AF-A0A350AUU0-F1
#
_cell.length_a   1.000
_cell.length_b   1.000
_cell.length_c   1.000
_cell.angle_alpha   90.00
_cell.angle_beta   90.00
_cell.angle_gamma   90.00
#
_symmetry.space_group_name_H-M   'P 1'
#
loop_
_entity.id
_entity.type
_entity.pdbx_description
1 polymer ?
#
loop_
_entity_poly.entity_id
_entity_poly.type
_entity_poly.pdbx_seq_one_letter_code
_entity_poly.pdbx_strand_id
1 'polypeptide(L)'
;MSNTNRIIIYICGFIIGMMLVSMLMNRRAAKEESRPDPWLVHNQAMIEAGAKPLPEQVVESMRVGVVIDFGYLPSEASPKEMVWLLKFEDSYPYVRVVQDLQTKELSYMAADQIAIHLREGVDATELKPMLDELGLRLRMFNRKEQLVIIGVLSTEIDAIPATIQAIQPWAKLFSTVEPDFLRFQPKKPDNLR
;
A
#
# COMPACT_ATOMS: atom_id res chain seq x y z
N MET A 1 61.33 -12.79 17.69
CA MET A 1 60.58 -12.37 16.47
C MET A 1 60.73 -10.88 16.31
N SER A 2 61.28 -10.41 15.17
CA SER A 2 61.41 -8.97 14.94
C SER A 2 60.04 -8.33 14.71
N ASN A 3 59.91 -7.04 15.02
CA ASN A 3 58.66 -6.29 14.84
C ASN A 3 58.11 -6.36 13.40
N THR A 4 58.98 -6.52 12.41
CA THR A 4 58.61 -6.70 11.00
C THR A 4 57.77 -7.97 10.77
N ASN A 5 58.12 -9.08 11.42
CA ASN A 5 57.36 -10.33 11.26
C ASN A 5 55.96 -10.23 11.88
N ARG A 6 55.81 -9.46 12.96
CA ARG A 6 54.49 -9.23 13.58
C ARG A 6 53.60 -8.37 12.67
N ILE A 7 54.17 -7.33 12.06
CA ILE A 7 53.45 -6.46 11.12
C ILE A 7 52.97 -7.24 9.89
N ILE A 8 53.81 -8.11 9.32
CA ILE A 8 53.45 -8.93 8.16
C ILE A 8 52.28 -9.88 8.50
N ILE A 9 52.31 -10.51 9.68
CA ILE A 9 51.23 -11.41 10.12
C ILE A 9 49.90 -10.66 10.25
N TYR A 10 49.92 -9.43 10.79
CA TYR A 10 48.71 -8.61 10.90
C TYR A 10 48.16 -8.18 9.53
N ILE A 11 49.04 -7.79 8.60
CA ILE A 11 48.63 -7.41 7.24
C ILE A 11 48.03 -8.61 6.50
N CYS A 12 48.67 -9.78 6.57
CA CYS A 12 48.14 -10.99 5.95
C CYS A 12 46.78 -11.38 6.55
N GLY A 13 46.62 -11.31 7.87
CA GLY A 13 45.34 -11.58 8.54
C GLY A 13 44.24 -10.60 8.11
N PHE A 14 44.57 -9.32 7.94
CA PHE A 14 43.64 -8.29 7.50
C PHE A 14 43.19 -8.49 6.04
N ILE A 15 44.11 -8.83 5.14
CA ILE A 15 43.80 -9.12 3.73
C ILE A 15 42.90 -10.35 3.62
N ILE A 16 43.21 -11.43 4.35
CA ILE A 16 42.39 -12.65 4.35
C ILE A 16 40.99 -12.36 4.90
N GLY A 17 40.90 -11.57 5.98
CA GLY A 17 39.63 -11.13 6.56
C GLY A 17 38.79 -10.32 5.57
N MET A 18 39.37 -9.34 4.88
CA MET A 18 38.67 -8.57 3.85
C MET A 18 38.21 -9.43 2.68
N MET A 19 39.03 -10.40 2.26
CA MET A 19 38.70 -11.30 1.15
C MET A 19 37.50 -12.20 1.51
N LEU A 20 37.45 -12.71 2.74
CA LEU A 20 36.31 -13.51 3.23
C LEU A 20 35.02 -12.70 3.32
N VAL A 21 35.10 -11.46 3.82
CA VAL A 21 33.94 -10.56 3.91
C VAL A 21 33.43 -10.17 2.52
N SER A 22 34.34 -9.86 1.59
CA SER A 22 34.00 -9.56 0.20
C SER A 22 33.31 -10.75 -0.48
N MET A 23 33.81 -11.96 -0.27
CA MET A 23 33.21 -13.18 -0.81
C MET A 23 31.82 -13.46 -0.21
N LEU A 24 31.61 -13.16 1.08
CA LEU A 24 30.31 -13.26 1.74
C LEU A 24 29.31 -12.23 1.20
N MET A 25 29.74 -10.98 1.02
CA MET A 25 28.91 -9.91 0.45
C MET A 25 28.54 -10.22 -1.00
N ASN A 26 29.50 -10.67 -1.81
CA ASN A 26 29.26 -11.02 -3.21
C ASN A 26 28.36 -12.26 -3.36
N ARG A 27 28.47 -13.24 -2.44
CA ARG A 27 27.51 -14.36 -2.36
C ARG A 27 26.10 -13.92 -1.98
N ARG A 28 25.96 -12.90 -1.13
CA ARG A 28 24.64 -12.33 -0.79
C ARG A 28 24.06 -11.56 -1.98
N ALA A 29 24.84 -10.68 -2.60
CA ALA A 29 24.42 -9.90 -3.77
C ALA A 29 24.03 -10.79 -4.97
N ALA A 30 24.84 -11.81 -5.28
CA ALA A 30 24.53 -12.76 -6.35
C ALA A 30 23.28 -13.61 -6.07
N LYS A 31 22.93 -13.84 -4.79
CA LYS A 31 21.70 -14.53 -4.39
C LYS A 31 20.47 -13.61 -4.44
N GLU A 32 20.69 -12.30 -4.42
CA GLU A 32 19.68 -11.25 -4.61
C GLU A 32 19.40 -11.03 -6.11
N GLU A 33 20.43 -10.96 -6.96
CA GLU A 33 20.29 -10.76 -8.42
C GLU A 33 19.77 -12.00 -9.18
N SER A 34 19.95 -13.21 -8.64
CA SER A 34 19.51 -14.47 -9.29
C SER A 34 18.11 -14.93 -8.89
N ARG A 35 17.39 -14.16 -8.07
CA ARG A 35 15.97 -14.39 -7.83
C ARG A 35 15.19 -13.74 -8.98
N PRO A 36 14.60 -14.50 -9.92
CA PRO A 36 13.57 -13.92 -10.77
C PRO A 36 12.55 -13.25 -9.85
N ASP A 37 12.23 -11.99 -10.14
CA ASP A 37 11.42 -11.15 -9.26
C ASP A 37 10.14 -11.92 -8.87
N PRO A 38 10.03 -12.40 -7.61
CA PRO A 38 8.95 -13.30 -7.20
C PRO A 38 7.57 -12.68 -7.46
N TRP A 39 7.52 -11.35 -7.53
CA TRP A 39 6.35 -10.53 -7.72
C TRP A 39 5.86 -10.52 -9.18
N LEU A 40 6.75 -10.53 -10.18
CA LEU A 40 6.37 -10.65 -11.59
C LEU A 40 5.72 -12.01 -11.88
N VAL A 41 6.28 -13.07 -11.31
CA VAL A 41 5.77 -14.45 -11.44
C VAL A 41 4.41 -14.59 -10.74
N HIS A 42 4.23 -13.95 -9.58
CA HIS A 42 2.96 -13.99 -8.85
C HIS A 42 1.85 -13.16 -9.52
N ASN A 43 2.18 -11.98 -10.06
CA ASN A 43 1.24 -11.19 -10.88
C ASN A 43 0.78 -11.97 -12.12
N GLN A 44 1.69 -12.71 -12.76
CA GLN A 44 1.37 -13.52 -13.92
C GLN A 44 0.45 -14.70 -13.57
N ALA A 45 0.65 -15.34 -12.42
CA ALA A 45 -0.24 -16.39 -11.92
C ALA A 45 -1.66 -15.89 -11.59
N MET A 46 -1.81 -14.65 -11.12
CA MET A 46 -3.13 -14.04 -10.87
C MET A 46 -3.82 -13.59 -12.17
N ILE A 47 -3.05 -13.14 -13.17
CA ILE A 47 -3.55 -12.88 -14.53
C ILE A 47 -4.08 -14.17 -15.17
N GLU A 48 -3.37 -15.28 -14.99
CA GLU A 48 -3.81 -16.62 -15.43
C GLU A 48 -5.08 -17.10 -14.72
N ALA A 49 -5.33 -16.63 -13.49
CA ALA A 49 -6.57 -16.86 -12.75
C ALA A 49 -7.74 -15.96 -13.19
N GLY A 50 -7.54 -15.05 -14.15
CA GLY A 50 -8.59 -14.20 -14.73
C GLY A 50 -8.52 -12.71 -14.38
N ALA A 51 -7.52 -12.26 -13.61
CA ALA A 51 -7.35 -10.85 -13.29
C ALA A 51 -6.80 -10.06 -14.50
N LYS A 52 -7.38 -8.90 -14.82
CA LYS A 52 -6.76 -8.02 -15.83
C LYS A 52 -5.45 -7.44 -15.30
N PRO A 53 -4.40 -7.33 -16.14
CA PRO A 53 -3.15 -6.69 -15.73
C PRO A 53 -3.40 -5.24 -15.31
N LEU A 54 -2.59 -4.75 -14.37
CA LEU A 54 -2.58 -3.34 -14.00
C LEU A 54 -2.31 -2.48 -15.25
N PRO A 55 -3.02 -1.38 -15.46
CA PRO A 55 -2.78 -0.49 -16.59
C PRO A 55 -1.34 0.04 -16.62
N GLU A 56 -0.76 0.21 -17.80
CA GLU A 56 0.61 0.74 -17.93
C GLU A 56 0.77 2.16 -17.35
N GLN A 57 -0.33 2.91 -17.18
CA GLN A 57 -0.32 4.23 -16.57
C GLN A 57 -0.16 4.20 -15.04
N VAL A 58 -0.14 3.01 -14.42
CA VAL A 58 0.04 2.86 -12.98
C VAL A 58 1.46 3.27 -12.56
N VAL A 59 1.54 4.10 -11.51
CA VAL A 59 2.81 4.58 -10.93
C VAL A 59 3.71 3.41 -10.60
N GLU A 60 5.01 3.53 -10.90
CA GLU A 60 5.99 2.44 -10.74
C GLU A 60 6.03 1.84 -9.34
N SER A 61 5.85 2.66 -8.29
CA SER A 61 5.75 2.19 -6.90
C SER A 61 4.57 1.26 -6.65
N MET A 62 3.49 1.40 -7.41
CA MET A 62 2.28 0.56 -7.29
C MET A 62 2.37 -0.73 -8.09
N ARG A 63 3.31 -0.82 -9.05
CA ARG A 63 3.58 -2.06 -9.80
C ARG A 63 4.27 -3.14 -8.95
N VAL A 64 4.85 -2.74 -7.82
CA VAL A 64 5.51 -3.64 -6.84
C VAL A 64 4.47 -4.39 -5.99
N GLY A 65 3.24 -3.87 -5.89
CA GLY A 65 2.18 -4.50 -5.10
C GLY A 65 1.65 -5.78 -5.74
N VAL A 66 1.28 -6.76 -4.91
CA VAL A 66 0.62 -7.99 -5.36
C VAL A 66 -0.85 -7.74 -5.63
N VAL A 67 -1.32 -8.00 -6.84
CA VAL A 67 -2.77 -8.06 -7.09
C VAL A 67 -3.34 -9.27 -6.35
N ILE A 68 -4.13 -9.02 -5.32
CA ILE A 68 -4.83 -10.07 -4.58
C ILE A 68 -6.26 -10.28 -5.08
N ASP A 69 -6.88 -9.25 -5.66
CA ASP A 69 -8.26 -9.33 -6.16
C ASP A 69 -8.51 -8.32 -7.29
N PHE A 70 -9.44 -8.64 -8.19
CA PHE A 70 -9.82 -7.82 -9.34
C PHE A 70 -11.30 -7.93 -9.64
N GLY A 71 -11.94 -6.80 -9.95
CA GLY A 71 -13.37 -6.79 -10.28
C GLY A 71 -13.86 -5.49 -10.88
N TYR A 72 -15.15 -5.51 -11.20
CA TYR A 72 -15.84 -4.39 -11.82
C TYR A 72 -16.93 -3.85 -10.90
N LEU A 73 -16.97 -2.53 -10.73
CA LEU A 73 -18.02 -1.86 -9.98
C LEU A 73 -18.87 -0.95 -10.86
N PRO A 74 -20.17 -0.79 -10.54
CA PRO A 74 -20.91 -1.47 -9.47
C PRO A 74 -21.29 -2.93 -9.81
N SER A 75 -21.19 -3.35 -11.07
CA SER A 75 -21.38 -4.74 -11.49
C SER A 75 -20.63 -5.05 -12.78
N GLU A 76 -20.36 -6.33 -13.03
CA GLU A 76 -19.73 -6.79 -14.28
C GLU A 76 -20.59 -6.56 -15.53
N ALA A 77 -21.92 -6.54 -15.38
CA ALA A 77 -22.85 -6.34 -16.49
C ALA A 77 -22.92 -4.87 -16.95
N SER A 78 -22.60 -3.93 -16.07
CA SER A 78 -22.57 -2.50 -16.37
C SER A 78 -21.40 -1.83 -15.63
N PRO A 79 -20.16 -2.13 -16.02
CA PRO A 79 -18.99 -1.67 -15.29
C PRO A 79 -18.80 -0.17 -15.54
N LYS A 80 -18.74 0.60 -14.45
CA LYS A 80 -18.33 2.01 -14.48
C LYS A 80 -16.84 2.14 -14.13
N GLU A 81 -16.38 1.30 -13.23
CA GLU A 81 -15.04 1.35 -12.67
C GLU A 81 -14.42 -0.05 -12.69
N MET A 82 -13.12 -0.11 -13.00
CA MET A 82 -12.29 -1.29 -12.77
C MET A 82 -11.52 -1.10 -11.48
N VAL A 83 -11.52 -2.14 -10.64
CA VAL A 83 -10.89 -2.08 -9.33
C VAL A 83 -9.89 -3.21 -9.18
N TRP A 84 -8.68 -2.86 -8.78
CA TRP A 84 -7.64 -3.80 -8.38
C TRP A 84 -7.35 -3.61 -6.90
N LEU A 85 -7.24 -4.72 -6.18
CA LEU A 85 -6.79 -4.74 -4.80
C LEU A 85 -5.35 -5.24 -4.77
N LEU A 86 -4.45 -4.39 -4.30
CA LEU A 86 -3.02 -4.63 -4.18
C LEU A 86 -2.63 -4.86 -2.72
N LYS A 87 -1.72 -5.79 -2.48
CA LYS A 87 -1.10 -6.05 -1.19
C LYS A 87 0.39 -5.70 -1.22
N PHE A 88 0.88 -4.97 -0.21
CA PHE A 88 2.30 -4.68 -0.03
C PHE A 88 2.80 -5.27 1.30
N GLU A 89 4.10 -5.57 1.39
CA GLU A 89 4.67 -6.17 2.61
C GLU A 89 4.88 -5.17 3.75
N ASP A 90 5.19 -3.90 3.45
CA ASP A 90 5.72 -2.97 4.46
C ASP A 90 4.73 -1.88 4.92
N SER A 91 4.50 -0.83 4.13
CA SER A 91 3.92 0.43 4.64
C SER A 91 2.41 0.58 4.44
N TYR A 92 1.85 -0.01 3.39
CA TYR A 92 0.42 0.05 3.08
C TYR A 92 -0.04 -1.34 2.66
N PRO A 93 -0.43 -2.19 3.62
CA PRO A 93 -0.64 -3.59 3.35
C PRO A 93 -1.75 -3.83 2.33
N TYR A 94 -2.73 -2.93 2.20
CA TYR A 94 -3.81 -3.07 1.23
C TYR A 94 -4.12 -1.75 0.53
N VAL A 95 -3.90 -1.70 -0.79
CA VAL A 95 -4.13 -0.52 -1.64
C VAL A 95 -5.13 -0.89 -2.72
N ARG A 96 -6.10 -0.02 -2.94
CA ARG A 96 -7.08 -0.14 -4.01
C ARG A 96 -6.73 0.82 -5.14
N VAL A 97 -6.60 0.29 -6.34
CA VAL A 97 -6.47 1.07 -7.58
C VAL A 97 -7.80 1.04 -8.29
N VAL A 98 -8.34 2.20 -8.59
CA VAL A 98 -9.60 2.35 -9.32
C VAL A 98 -9.32 3.04 -10.64
N GLN A 99 -9.77 2.45 -11.74
CA GLN A 99 -9.80 3.09 -13.05
C GLN A 99 -11.23 3.37 -13.46
N ASP A 100 -11.55 4.63 -13.71
CA ASP A 100 -12.81 5.02 -14.33
C ASP A 100 -12.80 4.59 -15.80
N LEU A 101 -13.82 3.86 -16.25
CA LEU A 101 -13.87 3.36 -17.64
C LEU A 101 -14.26 4.43 -18.67
N GLN A 102 -14.90 5.52 -18.25
CA GLN A 102 -15.28 6.64 -19.09
C GLN A 102 -14.10 7.61 -19.29
N THR A 103 -13.46 8.04 -18.21
CA THR A 103 -12.37 9.03 -18.26
C THR A 103 -10.99 8.38 -18.41
N LYS A 104 -10.87 7.08 -18.12
CA LYS A 104 -9.61 6.32 -18.01
C LYS A 104 -8.69 6.83 -16.91
N GLU A 105 -9.17 7.69 -16.01
CA GLU A 105 -8.38 8.21 -14.90
C GLU A 105 -8.15 7.14 -13.84
N LEU A 106 -6.94 7.15 -13.29
CA LEU A 106 -6.52 6.24 -12.23
C LEU A 106 -6.50 6.96 -10.90
N SER A 107 -7.19 6.37 -9.93
CA SER A 107 -7.24 6.82 -8.55
C SER A 107 -6.66 5.74 -7.64
N TYR A 108 -5.93 6.18 -6.62
CA TYR A 108 -5.28 5.29 -5.65
C TYR A 108 -5.79 5.63 -4.27
N MET A 109 -6.25 4.61 -3.55
CA MET A 109 -6.83 4.77 -2.23
C MET A 109 -6.43 3.59 -1.34
N ALA A 110 -6.42 3.77 -0.03
CA ALA A 110 -6.31 2.67 0.89
C ALA A 110 -7.54 1.75 0.72
N ALA A 111 -7.35 0.45 0.82
CA ALA A 111 -8.47 -0.49 0.65
C ALA A 111 -9.19 -0.80 1.97
N ASP A 112 -8.54 -0.54 3.09
CA ASP A 112 -8.96 -0.99 4.42
C ASP A 112 -9.44 0.14 5.33
N GLN A 113 -9.51 1.37 4.81
CA GLN A 113 -9.92 2.54 5.57
C GLN A 113 -10.58 3.61 4.69
N ILE A 114 -11.44 4.41 5.33
CA ILE A 114 -12.12 5.56 4.71
C ILE A 114 -11.91 6.82 5.55
N ALA A 115 -11.96 7.96 4.88
CA ALA A 115 -11.82 9.28 5.46
C ALA A 115 -13.18 9.94 5.63
N ILE A 116 -13.50 10.36 6.86
CA ILE A 116 -14.73 11.06 7.21
C ILE A 116 -14.38 12.44 7.71
N HIS A 117 -14.88 13.46 7.02
CA HIS A 117 -14.84 14.82 7.50
C HIS A 117 -16.07 15.04 8.38
N LEU A 118 -15.86 15.35 9.65
CA LEU A 118 -16.91 15.70 10.60
C LEU A 118 -17.50 17.07 10.29
N ARG A 119 -18.70 17.32 10.80
CA ARG A 119 -19.26 18.68 10.81
C ARG A 119 -18.65 19.50 11.95
N GLU A 120 -18.73 20.81 11.80
CA GLU A 120 -18.31 21.74 12.85
C GLU A 120 -19.10 21.47 14.14
N GLY A 121 -18.37 21.25 15.23
CA GLY A 121 -18.94 20.98 16.55
C GLY A 121 -19.19 19.51 16.89
N VAL A 122 -18.99 18.58 15.93
CA VAL A 122 -19.10 17.13 16.18
C VAL A 122 -17.75 16.58 16.63
N ASP A 123 -17.72 15.79 17.71
CA ASP A 123 -16.51 15.13 18.20
C ASP A 123 -16.53 13.62 17.91
N ALA A 124 -15.36 12.97 17.98
CA ALA A 124 -15.20 11.52 17.81
C ALA A 124 -16.04 10.70 18.81
N THR A 125 -16.40 11.29 19.96
CA THR A 125 -17.29 10.65 20.94
C THR A 125 -18.71 10.46 20.41
N GLU A 126 -19.20 11.35 19.54
CA GLU A 126 -20.52 11.26 18.91
C GLU A 126 -20.55 10.21 17.79
N LEU A 127 -19.39 9.87 17.22
CA LEU A 127 -19.27 8.76 16.27
C LEU A 127 -19.31 7.39 16.94
N LYS A 128 -19.06 7.31 18.25
CA LYS A 128 -18.93 6.03 18.95
C LYS A 128 -20.15 5.11 18.80
N PRO A 129 -21.41 5.57 18.92
CA PRO A 129 -22.58 4.71 18.70
C PRO A 129 -22.62 4.10 17.30
N MET A 130 -22.29 4.89 16.27
CA MET A 130 -22.21 4.41 14.88
C MET A 130 -21.11 3.37 14.71
N LEU A 131 -19.92 3.63 15.28
CA LEU A 131 -18.79 2.71 15.21
C LEU A 131 -19.09 1.37 15.89
N ASP A 132 -19.71 1.42 17.08
CA ASP A 132 -20.08 0.23 17.84
C ASP A 132 -21.17 -0.58 17.12
N GLU A 133 -22.16 0.09 16.50
CA GLU A 133 -23.24 -0.56 15.75
C GLU A 133 -22.72 -1.25 14.47
N LEU A 134 -21.81 -0.60 13.76
CA LEU A 134 -21.21 -1.15 12.53
C LEU A 134 -20.01 -2.07 12.81
N GLY A 135 -19.58 -2.20 14.07
CA GLY A 135 -18.37 -2.95 14.43
C GLY A 135 -17.07 -2.34 13.88
N LEU A 136 -17.08 -1.06 13.55
CA LEU A 136 -15.96 -0.34 12.94
C LEU A 136 -15.00 0.21 14.00
N ARG A 137 -13.72 0.29 13.64
CA ARG A 137 -12.67 0.82 14.52
C ARG A 137 -12.20 2.18 14.05
N LEU A 138 -12.11 3.11 14.99
CA LEU A 138 -11.43 4.39 14.82
C LEU A 138 -9.91 4.14 14.73
N ARG A 139 -9.28 4.55 13.64
CA ARG A 139 -7.82 4.43 13.46
C ARG A 139 -7.09 5.73 13.77
N MET A 140 -7.63 6.84 13.28
CA MET A 140 -7.04 8.16 13.48
C MET A 140 -8.13 9.20 13.62
N PHE A 141 -7.88 10.21 14.45
CA PHE A 141 -8.72 11.39 14.57
C PHE A 141 -7.85 12.64 14.63
N ASN A 142 -8.08 13.56 13.70
CA ASN A 142 -7.45 14.86 13.66
C ASN A 142 -8.49 15.94 14.00
N ARG A 143 -8.45 16.42 15.25
CA ARG A 143 -9.36 17.47 15.74
C ARG A 143 -9.21 18.81 15.01
N LYS A 144 -8.02 19.14 14.48
CA LYS A 144 -7.79 20.42 13.79
C LYS A 144 -8.47 20.46 12.42
N GLU A 145 -8.42 19.33 11.71
CA GLU A 145 -9.00 19.20 10.37
C GLU A 145 -10.41 18.60 10.39
N GLN A 146 -10.93 18.26 11.58
CA GLN A 146 -12.19 17.55 11.75
C GLN A 146 -12.23 16.26 10.91
N LEU A 147 -11.07 15.59 10.80
CA LEU A 147 -10.89 14.42 9.96
C LEU A 147 -10.81 13.16 10.83
N VAL A 148 -11.57 12.16 10.46
CA VAL A 148 -11.62 10.86 11.12
C VAL A 148 -11.31 9.78 10.10
N ILE A 149 -10.36 8.90 10.42
CA ILE A 149 -10.08 7.69 9.64
C ILE A 149 -10.65 6.49 10.37
N ILE A 150 -11.52 5.75 9.68
CA ILE A 150 -12.12 4.52 10.19
C ILE A 150 -11.79 3.35 9.30
N GLY A 151 -11.79 2.14 9.86
CA GLY A 151 -11.69 0.92 9.06
C GLY A 151 -12.93 0.70 8.19
N VAL A 152 -12.82 -0.20 7.21
CA VAL A 152 -13.94 -0.71 6.40
C VAL A 152 -14.60 -1.93 7.04
N LEU A 153 -15.82 -2.25 6.58
CA LEU A 153 -16.62 -3.40 7.06
C LEU A 153 -16.08 -4.76 6.61
N SER A 154 -15.51 -4.85 5.41
CA SER A 154 -15.02 -6.09 4.80
C SER A 154 -13.68 -5.86 4.10
N THR A 155 -13.03 -6.93 3.65
CA THR A 155 -11.80 -6.84 2.83
C THR A 155 -12.08 -7.07 1.35
N GLU A 156 -13.35 -7.04 0.95
CA GLU A 156 -13.79 -7.31 -0.42
C GLU A 156 -13.65 -6.07 -1.32
N ILE A 157 -13.75 -6.26 -2.64
CA ILE A 157 -13.59 -5.18 -3.63
C ILE A 157 -14.60 -4.04 -3.42
N ASP A 158 -15.78 -4.33 -2.89
CA ASP A 158 -16.84 -3.36 -2.60
C ASP A 158 -16.79 -2.82 -1.17
N ALA A 159 -15.78 -3.17 -0.36
CA ALA A 159 -15.69 -2.80 1.05
C ALA A 159 -15.87 -1.29 1.31
N ILE A 160 -15.23 -0.45 0.49
CA ILE A 160 -15.36 1.01 0.59
C ILE A 160 -16.76 1.50 0.24
N PRO A 161 -17.30 1.26 -0.97
CA PRO A 161 -18.66 1.72 -1.29
C PRO A 161 -19.72 1.14 -0.34
N ALA A 162 -19.58 -0.13 0.10
CA ALA A 162 -20.46 -0.74 1.08
C ALA A 162 -20.39 -0.03 2.44
N THR A 163 -19.18 0.31 2.91
CA THR A 163 -18.99 1.06 4.17
C THR A 163 -19.55 2.47 4.07
N ILE A 164 -19.31 3.18 2.96
CA ILE A 164 -19.85 4.53 2.71
C ILE A 164 -21.38 4.51 2.70
N GLN A 165 -21.99 3.46 2.11
CA GLN A 165 -23.44 3.29 2.11
C GLN A 165 -23.96 2.97 3.52
N ALA A 166 -23.27 2.13 4.28
CA ALA A 166 -23.67 1.73 5.63
C ALA A 166 -23.67 2.90 6.61
N ILE A 167 -22.77 3.88 6.47
CA ILE A 167 -22.72 5.05 7.35
C ILE A 167 -23.69 6.17 6.96
N GLN A 168 -24.34 6.11 5.79
CA GLN A 168 -25.32 7.13 5.34
C GLN A 168 -26.42 7.48 6.35
N PRO A 169 -26.96 6.54 7.16
CA PRO A 169 -27.95 6.87 8.19
C PRO A 169 -27.44 7.93 9.21
N TRP A 170 -26.13 8.01 9.39
CA TRP A 170 -25.46 8.98 10.27
C TRP A 170 -24.93 10.22 9.55
N ALA A 171 -25.38 10.50 8.32
CA ALA A 171 -24.93 11.65 7.51
C ALA A 171 -25.14 13.03 8.16
N LYS A 172 -25.85 13.10 9.28
CA LYS A 172 -25.95 14.29 10.11
C LYS A 172 -24.66 14.61 10.88
N LEU A 173 -23.83 13.62 11.17
CA LEU A 173 -22.59 13.75 11.96
C LEU A 173 -21.39 14.19 11.11
N PHE A 174 -21.42 13.89 9.81
CA PHE A 174 -20.32 14.19 8.88
C PHE A 174 -20.73 15.19 7.80
N SER A 175 -19.74 15.92 7.31
CA SER A 175 -19.84 16.84 6.18
C SER A 175 -19.61 16.09 4.87
N THR A 176 -18.52 15.33 4.81
CA THR A 176 -18.11 14.57 3.61
C THR A 176 -17.51 13.23 4.00
N VAL A 177 -17.74 12.21 3.18
CA VAL A 177 -17.16 10.87 3.33
C VAL A 177 -16.50 10.51 2.02
N GLU A 178 -15.23 10.14 2.07
CA GLU A 178 -14.45 9.80 0.88
C GLU A 178 -13.54 8.60 1.16
N PRO A 179 -13.16 7.84 0.13
CA PRO A 179 -12.05 6.89 0.25
C PRO A 179 -10.79 7.61 0.73
N ASP A 180 -9.94 6.94 1.50
CA ASP A 180 -8.66 7.53 1.89
C ASP A 180 -7.68 7.50 0.71
N PHE A 181 -7.60 8.61 -0.02
CA PHE A 181 -6.77 8.73 -1.22
C PHE A 181 -5.28 8.78 -0.90
N LEU A 182 -4.51 7.91 -1.54
CA LEU A 182 -3.07 7.88 -1.44
C LEU A 182 -2.47 8.97 -2.32
N ARG A 183 -1.86 9.98 -1.68
CA ARG A 183 -1.06 11.00 -2.38
C ARG A 183 0.38 10.52 -2.48
N PHE A 184 0.80 10.18 -3.70
CA PHE A 184 2.21 9.92 -3.98
C PHE A 184 2.97 11.23 -3.87
N GLN A 185 3.88 11.34 -2.91
CA GLN A 185 4.86 12.42 -2.95
C GLN A 185 5.79 12.15 -4.14
N PRO A 186 6.02 13.13 -5.02
CA PRO A 186 7.04 12.99 -6.04
C PRO A 186 8.37 12.72 -5.32
N LYS A 187 9.08 11.69 -5.77
CA LYS A 187 10.39 11.31 -5.24
C LYS A 187 11.24 12.57 -5.15
N LYS A 188 11.61 12.98 -3.94
CA LYS A 188 12.47 14.14 -3.72
C LYS A 188 13.72 13.91 -4.59
N PRO A 189 14.08 14.82 -5.52
CA PRO A 189 15.25 14.60 -6.36
C PRO A 189 16.43 14.35 -5.44
N ASP A 190 17.08 13.20 -5.63
CA ASP A 190 18.31 12.87 -4.92
C ASP A 190 19.25 14.06 -5.11
N ASN A 191 19.63 14.70 -4.01
CA ASN A 191 20.69 15.68 -4.02
C ASN A 191 21.98 14.92 -4.39
N LEU A 192 22.25 14.84 -5.70
CA LEU A 192 23.55 14.53 -6.26
C LEU A 192 24.53 15.54 -5.66
N ARG A 193 25.33 15.05 -4.71
CA ARG A 193 26.55 15.70 -4.23
C ARG A 193 27.63 15.62 -5.29
#